data_AF-F7PHI1-F1
#
_entry.id   AF-F7PHI1-F1
#
_cell.length_a   1.000
_cell.length_b   1.000
_cell.length_c   1.000
_cell.angle_alpha   90.00
_cell.angle_beta   90.00
_cell.angle_gamma   90.00
#
_symmetry.space_group_name_H-M   'P 1'
#
loop_
_entity.id
_entity.type
_entity.pdbx_description
1 polymer ?
#
loop_
_entity_poly.entity_id
_entity_poly.type
_entity_poly.pdbx_seq_one_letter_code
_entity_poly.pdbx_strand_id
1 'polypeptide(L)'
;MQHGPVTVSEIVDTIDIPQGTAYDYVQNLETAGLVDKTHNQRPYGYDAESITLTLSTDNETQTITPALIEAVARRDEDEDIDVYIERHGLDGLAVALEYAYEYVDGTVNHRIAARELDLSPLETEIILQALEPVATEYTDAVA
;
A
#
# COMPACT_ATOMS: atom_id res chain seq x y z
N MET A 1 -3.80 -17.96 -3.13
CA MET A 1 -4.81 -17.27 -2.31
C MET A 1 -4.38 -17.36 -0.85
N GLN A 2 -3.79 -16.30 -0.27
CA GLN A 2 -3.45 -16.29 1.15
C GLN A 2 -4.69 -16.10 2.04
N HIS A 3 -5.76 -15.55 1.47
CA HIS A 3 -7.06 -15.35 2.11
C HIS A 3 -8.10 -15.92 1.14
N GLY A 4 -8.95 -16.86 1.59
CA GLY A 4 -9.99 -17.43 0.73
C GLY A 4 -11.02 -16.39 0.28
N PRO A 5 -12.06 -16.79 -0.49
CA PRO A 5 -13.02 -15.83 -1.00
C PRO A 5 -13.75 -15.07 0.11
N VAL A 6 -13.91 -13.77 -0.10
CA VAL A 6 -14.54 -12.82 0.84
C VAL A 6 -15.80 -12.22 0.25
N THR A 7 -16.79 -11.97 1.10
CA THR A 7 -18.06 -11.32 0.73
C THR A 7 -17.97 -9.81 0.95
N VAL A 8 -18.76 -9.03 0.21
CA VAL A 8 -18.84 -7.57 0.42
C VAL A 8 -19.29 -7.21 1.84
N SER A 9 -20.12 -8.05 2.47
CA SER A 9 -20.54 -7.84 3.86
C SER A 9 -19.38 -7.98 4.84
N GLU A 10 -18.50 -8.98 4.66
CA GLU A 10 -17.30 -9.13 5.50
C GLU A 10 -16.34 -7.95 5.34
N ILE A 11 -16.22 -7.40 4.12
CA ILE A 11 -15.44 -6.19 3.85
C ILE A 11 -16.02 -4.98 4.62
N VAL A 12 -17.35 -4.78 4.53
CA VAL A 12 -18.04 -3.69 5.25
C VAL A 12 -17.89 -3.81 6.76
N ASP A 13 -17.87 -5.03 7.30
CA ASP A 13 -17.70 -5.25 8.73
C ASP A 13 -16.25 -5.00 9.20
N THR A 14 -15.28 -5.00 8.27
CA THR A 14 -13.84 -4.87 8.56
C THR A 14 -13.31 -3.46 8.30
N ILE A 15 -13.92 -2.72 7.35
CA ILE A 15 -13.43 -1.41 6.89
C ILE A 15 -14.50 -0.36 7.18
N ASP A 16 -14.10 0.79 7.75
CA ASP A 16 -15.00 1.89 8.10
C ASP A 16 -15.43 2.73 6.87
N ILE A 17 -16.14 2.08 5.94
CA ILE A 17 -16.71 2.71 4.75
C ILE A 17 -18.21 2.45 4.63
N PRO A 18 -19.00 3.38 4.08
CA PRO A 18 -20.42 3.16 3.85
C PRO A 18 -20.68 1.91 2.99
N GLN A 19 -21.70 1.13 3.34
CA GLN A 19 -22.04 -0.10 2.62
C GLN A 19 -22.20 0.11 1.10
N GLY A 20 -22.86 1.19 0.68
CA GLY A 20 -23.02 1.51 -0.75
C GLY A 20 -21.66 1.69 -1.45
N THR A 21 -20.73 2.39 -0.79
CA THR A 21 -19.37 2.62 -1.29
C THR A 21 -18.58 1.32 -1.42
N ALA A 22 -18.70 0.39 -0.46
CA ALA A 22 -18.05 -0.92 -0.56
C ALA A 22 -18.55 -1.72 -1.77
N TYR A 23 -19.86 -1.74 -2.02
CA TYR A 23 -20.42 -2.39 -3.20
C TYR A 23 -19.93 -1.73 -4.50
N ASP A 24 -19.89 -0.40 -4.55
CA ASP A 24 -19.40 0.34 -5.71
C ASP A 24 -17.92 0.03 -5.98
N TYR A 25 -17.07 -0.04 -4.95
CA TYR A 25 -15.66 -0.37 -5.08
C TYR A 25 -15.45 -1.81 -5.58
N VAL A 26 -16.13 -2.79 -4.98
CA VAL A 26 -16.04 -4.19 -5.44
C VAL A 26 -16.54 -4.32 -6.89
N GLN A 27 -17.59 -3.60 -7.27
CA GLN A 27 -18.08 -3.59 -8.65
C GLN A 27 -17.07 -2.97 -9.62
N ASN A 28 -16.39 -1.90 -9.23
CA ASN A 28 -15.34 -1.29 -10.03
C ASN A 28 -14.15 -2.24 -10.22
N LEU A 29 -13.72 -2.92 -9.16
CA LEU A 29 -12.66 -3.93 -9.21
C LEU A 29 -13.05 -5.13 -10.10
N GLU A 30 -14.29 -5.60 -10.01
CA GLU A 30 -14.81 -6.69 -10.87
C GLU A 30 -14.83 -6.25 -12.34
N THR A 31 -15.30 -5.02 -12.60
CA THR A 31 -15.35 -4.46 -13.96
C THR A 31 -13.96 -4.28 -14.56
N ALA A 32 -12.97 -3.93 -13.72
CA ALA A 32 -11.57 -3.81 -14.11
C ALA A 32 -10.86 -5.17 -14.26
N GLY A 33 -11.51 -6.28 -13.91
CA GLY A 33 -10.92 -7.63 -13.96
C GLY A 33 -9.88 -7.88 -12.86
N LEU A 34 -9.95 -7.15 -11.75
CA LEU A 34 -9.04 -7.32 -10.61
C LEU A 34 -9.59 -8.28 -9.55
N VAL A 35 -10.90 -8.52 -9.53
CA VAL A 35 -11.56 -9.50 -8.68
C VAL A 35 -12.61 -10.28 -9.46
N ASP A 36 -12.82 -11.54 -9.09
CA ASP A 36 -13.77 -12.43 -9.73
C ASP A 36 -14.77 -13.00 -8.72
N LYS A 37 -16.03 -13.17 -9.14
CA LYS A 37 -17.01 -13.92 -8.36
C LYS A 37 -16.65 -15.40 -8.33
N THR A 38 -16.56 -15.98 -7.15
CA THR A 38 -16.31 -17.42 -6.99
C THR A 38 -17.53 -18.28 -7.27
N HIS A 39 -18.73 -17.71 -7.14
CA HIS A 39 -19.98 -18.39 -7.45
C HIS A 39 -21.14 -17.44 -7.75
N ASN A 40 -22.17 -17.97 -8.41
CA ASN A 40 -23.35 -17.22 -8.86
C ASN A 40 -24.52 -17.18 -7.85
N GLN A 41 -24.29 -17.64 -6.62
CA GLN A 41 -25.28 -17.63 -5.53
C GLN A 41 -24.97 -16.55 -4.49
N ARG A 42 -26.00 -16.03 -3.82
CA ARG A 42 -25.82 -15.04 -2.74
C ARG A 42 -25.58 -15.73 -1.39
N PRO A 43 -24.78 -15.12 -0.48
CA PRO A 43 -23.99 -13.89 -0.69
C PRO A 43 -22.82 -14.17 -1.65
N TYR A 44 -22.54 -13.26 -2.61
CA TYR A 44 -21.46 -13.48 -3.57
C TYR A 44 -20.10 -13.44 -2.86
N GLY A 45 -19.30 -14.49 -3.04
CA GLY A 45 -17.88 -14.48 -2.69
C GLY A 45 -17.05 -13.94 -3.84
N TYR A 46 -16.00 -13.19 -3.50
CA TYR A 46 -15.04 -12.61 -4.43
C TYR A 46 -13.64 -13.12 -4.10
N ASP A 47 -12.86 -13.40 -5.13
CA ASP A 47 -11.45 -13.75 -5.03
C ASP A 47 -10.62 -12.79 -5.89
N ALA A 48 -9.35 -12.64 -5.54
CA ALA A 48 -8.42 -11.75 -6.22
C ALA A 48 -7.11 -12.49 -6.45
N GLU A 49 -6.61 -12.47 -7.69
CA GLU A 49 -5.26 -12.90 -7.96
C GLU A 49 -4.27 -11.78 -7.59
N SER A 50 -3.09 -12.14 -7.10
CA SER A 50 -2.04 -11.17 -6.84
C SER A 50 -1.61 -10.52 -8.16
N ILE A 51 -1.88 -9.22 -8.30
CA ILE A 51 -1.50 -8.45 -9.48
C ILE A 51 -0.36 -7.49 -9.12
N THR A 52 0.55 -7.30 -10.07
CA THR A 52 1.49 -6.18 -10.05
C THR A 52 0.92 -5.11 -10.98
N LEU A 53 0.50 -3.98 -10.40
CA LEU A 53 0.00 -2.84 -11.16
C LEU A 53 1.17 -1.91 -11.46
N THR A 54 1.39 -1.61 -12.73
CA THR A 54 2.41 -0.64 -13.15
C THR A 54 1.72 0.49 -13.87
N LEU A 55 1.78 1.69 -13.31
CA LEU A 55 1.18 2.90 -13.87
C LEU A 55 2.25 3.69 -14.62
N SER A 56 2.02 3.97 -15.90
CA SER A 56 2.92 4.79 -16.71
C SER A 56 2.22 6.06 -17.19
N THR A 57 2.78 7.23 -16.88
CA THR A 57 2.26 8.55 -17.26
C THR A 57 3.40 9.36 -17.87
N ASP A 58 3.25 9.78 -19.14
CA ASP A 58 4.03 10.72 -19.97
C ASP A 58 5.58 10.73 -19.91
N ASN A 59 6.22 10.05 -18.96
CA ASN A 59 7.64 9.66 -18.84
C ASN A 59 8.00 8.90 -17.54
N GLU A 60 7.05 8.67 -16.61
CA GLU A 60 7.32 8.01 -15.33
C GLU A 60 6.54 6.70 -15.23
N THR A 61 7.16 5.69 -14.61
CA THR A 61 6.56 4.37 -14.40
C THR A 61 6.67 4.00 -12.93
N GLN A 62 5.54 3.87 -12.27
CA GLN A 62 5.47 3.50 -10.85
C GLN A 62 4.80 2.14 -10.70
N THR A 63 5.43 1.24 -9.95
CA THR A 63 4.80 -0.03 -9.56
C THR A 63 4.02 0.18 -8.27
N ILE A 64 2.74 -0.14 -8.32
CA ILE A 64 1.83 -0.16 -7.19
C ILE A 64 1.91 -1.54 -6.56
N THR A 65 2.61 -1.62 -5.43
CA THR A 65 2.76 -2.84 -4.63
C THR A 65 1.74 -2.87 -3.49
N PRO A 66 1.39 -4.05 -2.95
CA PRO A 66 0.57 -4.14 -1.74
C PRO A 66 1.13 -3.34 -0.57
N ALA A 67 2.45 -3.34 -0.40
CA ALA A 67 3.11 -2.54 0.62
C ALA A 67 2.95 -1.03 0.42
N LEU A 68 3.01 -0.55 -0.83
CA LEU A 68 2.74 0.85 -1.12
C LEU A 68 1.28 1.22 -0.86
N ILE A 69 0.33 0.32 -1.15
CA ILE A 69 -1.09 0.52 -0.81
C ILE A 69 -1.26 0.64 0.71
N GLU A 70 -0.65 -0.25 1.49
CA GLU A 70 -0.69 -0.21 2.95
C GLU A 70 -0.06 1.08 3.49
N ALA A 71 1.11 1.48 2.96
CA ALA A 71 1.76 2.72 3.36
C ALA A 71 0.87 3.95 3.10
N VAL A 72 0.18 3.99 1.95
CA VAL A 72 -0.75 5.09 1.63
C VAL A 72 -1.99 5.06 2.52
N ALA A 73 -2.53 3.87 2.84
CA ALA A 73 -3.70 3.73 3.69
C ALA A 73 -3.45 4.26 5.12
N ARG A 74 -2.22 4.17 5.61
CA ARG A 74 -1.82 4.66 6.93
C ARG A 74 -1.86 6.18 7.08
N ARG A 75 -2.04 6.96 6.01
CA ARG A 75 -2.16 8.42 6.12
C ARG A 75 -3.29 8.89 7.04
N ASP A 76 -4.34 8.08 7.20
CA ASP A 76 -5.48 8.43 8.06
C ASP A 76 -5.19 8.17 9.55
N GLU A 77 -4.12 7.40 9.85
CA GLU A 77 -3.76 6.94 11.20
C GLU A 77 -2.38 7.45 11.67
N ASP A 78 -1.51 7.82 10.72
CA ASP A 78 -0.13 8.25 10.94
C ASP A 78 0.10 9.62 10.27
N GLU A 79 0.18 10.67 11.10
CA GLU A 79 0.38 12.06 10.66
C GLU A 79 1.74 12.25 9.96
N ASP A 80 2.77 11.49 10.34
CA ASP A 80 4.09 11.61 9.73
C ASP A 80 4.08 11.12 8.28
N ILE A 81 3.33 10.05 7.99
CA ILE A 81 3.09 9.58 6.62
C ILE A 81 2.27 10.59 5.83
N ASP A 82 1.20 11.13 6.40
CA ASP A 82 0.35 12.11 5.69
C ASP A 82 1.16 13.37 5.32
N VAL A 83 1.89 13.94 6.27
CA VAL A 83 2.77 15.10 6.06
C VAL A 83 3.87 14.79 5.03
N TYR A 84 4.41 13.58 5.03
CA TYR A 84 5.42 13.18 4.05
C TYR A 84 4.83 13.12 2.64
N ILE A 85 3.65 12.51 2.47
CA ILE A 85 2.94 12.45 1.19
C ILE A 85 2.59 13.87 0.69
N GLU A 86 2.15 14.77 1.56
CA GLU A 86 1.85 16.16 1.18
C GLU A 86 3.06 16.91 0.62
N ARG A 87 4.27 16.59 1.11
CA ARG A 87 5.52 17.25 0.71
C ARG A 87 6.18 16.60 -0.50
N HIS A 88 6.19 15.28 -0.55
CA HIS A 88 7.02 14.50 -1.47
C HIS A 88 6.20 13.68 -2.47
N GLY A 89 4.87 13.67 -2.32
CA GLY A 89 3.96 12.90 -3.16
C GLY A 89 4.06 11.39 -2.92
N LEU A 90 3.26 10.64 -3.70
CA LEU A 90 3.24 9.19 -3.63
C LEU A 90 4.53 8.56 -4.17
N ASP A 91 5.17 9.19 -5.16
CA ASP A 91 6.43 8.70 -5.71
C ASP A 91 7.56 8.84 -4.68
N GLY A 92 7.59 9.96 -3.94
CA GLY A 92 8.51 10.12 -2.82
C GLY A 92 8.29 9.10 -1.71
N LEU A 93 7.03 8.75 -1.42
CA LEU A 93 6.68 7.70 -0.46
C LEU A 93 7.14 6.33 -0.93
N ALA A 94 6.99 6.02 -2.23
CA ALA A 94 7.45 4.76 -2.80
C ALA A 94 8.97 4.60 -2.64
N VAL A 95 9.74 5.64 -2.92
CA VAL A 95 11.20 5.63 -2.71
C VAL A 95 11.54 5.53 -1.22
N ALA A 96 10.83 6.23 -0.34
CA ALA A 96 11.05 6.12 1.11
C ALA A 96 10.79 4.70 1.63
N LEU A 97 9.78 4.01 1.08
CA LEU A 97 9.47 2.63 1.40
C LEU A 97 10.59 1.66 0.98
N GLU A 98 11.27 1.91 -0.15
CA GLU A 98 12.47 1.15 -0.54
C GLU A 98 13.58 1.28 0.52
N TYR A 99 13.84 2.50 1.01
CA TYR A 99 14.81 2.71 2.09
C TYR A 99 14.33 2.16 3.44
N ALA A 100 13.02 2.08 3.69
CA ALA A 100 12.49 1.46 4.89
C ALA A 100 12.79 -0.05 4.92
N TYR A 101 12.73 -0.74 3.78
CA TYR A 101 13.19 -2.14 3.71
C TYR A 101 14.69 -2.27 4.02
N GLU A 102 15.53 -1.42 3.43
CA GLU A 102 16.98 -1.43 3.70
C GLU A 102 17.31 -1.06 5.15
N TYR A 103 16.49 -0.20 5.76
CA TYR A 103 16.60 0.18 7.17
C TYR A 103 16.24 -1.00 8.10
N VAL A 104 15.14 -1.71 7.81
CA VAL A 104 14.73 -2.91 8.55
C VAL A 104 15.75 -4.04 8.42
N ASP A 105 16.32 -4.25 7.23
CA ASP A 105 17.39 -5.24 6.98
C ASP A 105 18.75 -4.80 7.60
N GLY A 106 18.84 -3.56 8.07
CA GLY A 106 20.05 -2.99 8.67
C GLY A 106 21.19 -2.72 7.68
N THR A 107 20.91 -2.75 6.37
CA THR A 107 21.85 -2.42 5.30
C THR A 107 22.07 -0.92 5.18
N VAL A 108 21.05 -0.13 5.55
CA VAL A 108 21.10 1.33 5.61
C VAL A 108 20.75 1.83 7.00
N ASN A 109 21.37 2.93 7.42
CA ASN A 109 20.94 3.71 8.58
C ASN A 109 20.34 5.04 8.12
N HIS A 110 19.61 5.72 9.01
CA HIS A 110 18.92 6.98 8.70
C HIS A 110 19.84 8.05 8.09
N ARG A 111 21.14 8.08 8.40
CA ARG A 111 22.07 9.08 7.84
C ARG A 111 22.44 8.79 6.40
N ILE A 112 22.45 7.52 6.01
CA ILE A 112 22.68 7.12 4.62
C ILE A 112 21.39 7.41 3.84
N ALA A 113 20.24 6.93 4.31
CA ALA A 113 18.94 7.21 3.69
C ALA A 113 18.69 8.72 3.51
N ALA A 114 19.02 9.55 4.51
CA ALA A 114 18.79 10.99 4.43
C ALA A 114 19.59 11.66 3.30
N ARG A 115 20.79 11.14 3.02
CA ARG A 115 21.60 11.64 1.91
C ARG A 115 20.99 11.26 0.57
N GLU A 116 20.53 10.02 0.43
CA GLU A 116 20.03 9.51 -0.84
C GLU A 116 18.63 10.06 -1.16
N LEU A 117 17.80 10.26 -0.14
CA LEU A 117 16.49 10.91 -0.25
C LEU A 117 16.58 12.45 -0.39
N ASP A 118 17.76 13.04 -0.20
CA ASP A 118 17.99 14.49 -0.12
C ASP A 118 17.10 15.18 0.94
N LEU A 119 16.99 14.55 2.12
CA LEU A 119 16.17 15.00 3.24
C LEU A 119 17.01 15.34 4.47
N SER A 120 16.38 16.04 5.42
CA SER A 120 17.01 16.23 6.73
C SER A 120 17.10 14.89 7.48
N PRO A 121 18.17 14.66 8.29
CA PRO A 121 18.28 13.43 9.08
C PRO A 121 17.09 13.17 10.00
N LEU A 122 16.45 14.24 10.50
CA LEU A 122 15.27 14.13 11.35
C LEU A 122 14.04 13.69 10.55
N GLU A 123 13.77 14.32 9.41
CA GLU A 123 12.66 13.94 8.54
C GLU A 123 12.80 12.51 8.02
N THR A 124 14.03 12.09 7.71
CA THR A 124 14.31 10.71 7.32
C THR A 124 14.07 9.71 8.45
N GLU A 125 14.57 9.98 9.65
CA GLU A 125 14.33 9.10 10.79
C GLU A 125 12.83 8.94 11.06
N ILE A 126 12.07 10.03 11.00
CA ILE A 126 10.62 10.02 11.19
C ILE A 126 9.93 9.13 10.16
N ILE A 127 10.17 9.35 8.86
CA ILE A 127 9.47 8.57 7.83
C ILE A 127 9.91 7.09 7.83
N LEU A 128 11.18 6.79 8.12
CA LEU A 128 11.65 5.41 8.22
C LEU A 128 10.99 4.68 9.41
N GLN A 129 10.84 5.34 10.56
CA GLN A 129 10.13 4.77 11.70
C GLN A 129 8.64 4.56 11.42
N ALA A 130 7.99 5.51 10.74
CA ALA A 130 6.58 5.40 10.35
C ALA A 130 6.33 4.26 9.34
N LEU A 131 7.29 4.04 8.42
CA LEU A 131 7.23 2.96 7.43
C LEU A 131 7.75 1.61 7.92
N GLU A 132 8.48 1.56 9.05
CA GLU A 132 9.05 0.33 9.62
C GLU A 132 8.02 -0.81 9.77
N PRO A 133 6.78 -0.56 10.27
CA PRO A 133 5.80 -1.63 10.38
C PRO A 133 5.35 -2.16 9.02
N VAL A 134 5.24 -1.31 7.99
CA VAL A 134 4.92 -1.76 6.61
C VAL A 134 6.07 -2.61 6.09
N ALA A 135 7.29 -2.08 6.16
CA ALA A 135 8.47 -2.74 5.62
C ALA A 135 8.67 -4.12 6.27
N THR A 136 8.47 -4.20 7.59
CA THR A 136 8.57 -5.47 8.35
C THR A 136 7.52 -6.48 7.92
N GLU A 137 6.27 -6.06 7.74
CA GLU A 137 5.17 -6.96 7.34
C GLU A 137 5.35 -7.49 5.92
N TYR A 138 5.88 -6.67 5.01
CA TYR A 138 6.00 -6.99 3.59
C TYR A 138 7.42 -7.38 3.15
N THR A 139 8.36 -7.62 4.09
CA THR A 139 9.76 -7.98 3.77
C THR A 139 9.85 -9.23 2.87
N ASP A 140 8.93 -10.19 3.00
CA ASP A 140 8.90 -11.42 2.21
C ASP A 140 8.29 -11.24 0.79
N ALA A 141 7.66 -10.09 0.49
CA ALA A 141 6.97 -9.84 -0.77
C ALA A 141 7.87 -9.27 -1.88
N VAL A 142 9.13 -8.95 -1.57
CA VAL A 142 10.11 -8.33 -2.48
C VAL A 142 11.08 -9.37 -3.09
N ALA A 143 10.95 -10.66 -2.72
CA ALA A 143 11.83 -11.76 -3.13
C ALA A 143 11.34 -12.54 -4.36
#